data_AF-A0A250ID50-F1
#
_entry.id   AF-A0A250ID50-F1
#
_cell.length_a   1.000
_cell.length_b   1.000
_cell.length_c   1.000
_cell.angle_alpha   90.00
_cell.angle_beta   90.00
_cell.angle_gamma   90.00
#
_symmetry.space_group_name_H-M   'P 1'
#
loop_
_entity.id
_entity.type
_entity.pdbx_description
1 polymer ?
#
loop_
_entity_poly.entity_id
_entity_poly.type
_entity_poly.pdbx_seq_one_letter_code
_entity_poly.pdbx_strand_id
1 'polypeptide(L)'
;MSTPRIEAALRIAADAAHRNPFSTPSDGRPRTRRFAIGDPQADITRFLAILDRHGLLAPDGRLKPEVQLISVGDHFDWGKAIERDAVATSSVRLLAWMAAHPADQLIPLLGNHDLSRVGELAGFTDARFATIQAEADRLYRGDATDEAQERDFLARYPEVPNVELISRDFGTFREVQREWVKSLLLTGRFRVAHAPAEHLLVLHAGVTREDLLAVGLPDALHAQASTVAETLNRALDEALNAWDGRGPFSIPSLYQPGNARYGEGRGIFYQRPSLLPEEAALRALTPRRRFDPRRLPPGLTQVVGHTRDKRCRELLALPPDSHDGVLRHLVTDGSSLDYRLGPPPHTGPGEAVLIFTDGGMRESPLELFELLDLDTGFAARPVEDAHMGGRE
;
A
#
# COMPACT_ATOMS: atom_id res chain seq x y z
N MET A 1 -6.72 -16.33 17.30
CA MET A 1 -7.97 -17.08 17.56
C MET A 1 -9.11 -16.32 16.89
N SER A 2 -10.06 -17.02 16.26
CA SER A 2 -11.22 -16.40 15.63
C SER A 2 -12.23 -15.98 16.70
N THR A 3 -12.67 -14.72 16.70
CA THR A 3 -13.72 -14.20 17.58
C THR A 3 -15.05 -14.12 16.82
N PRO A 4 -16.21 -14.04 17.50
CA PRO A 4 -17.49 -13.88 16.80
C PRO A 4 -17.55 -12.67 15.85
N ARG A 5 -16.83 -11.59 16.18
CA ARG A 5 -16.70 -10.39 15.33
C ARG A 5 -15.92 -10.70 14.05
N ILE A 6 -14.80 -11.41 14.17
CA ILE A 6 -13.97 -11.83 13.04
C ILE A 6 -14.78 -12.77 12.14
N GLU A 7 -15.51 -13.74 12.69
CA GLU A 7 -16.35 -14.64 11.90
C GLU A 7 -17.46 -13.90 11.14
N ALA A 8 -18.08 -12.90 11.78
CA ALA A 8 -19.07 -12.05 11.12
C ALA A 8 -18.45 -11.23 9.98
N ALA A 9 -17.26 -10.66 10.20
CA ALA A 9 -16.52 -9.93 9.18
C ALA A 9 -16.14 -10.83 7.99
N LEU A 10 -15.69 -12.06 8.25
CA LEU A 10 -15.36 -13.05 7.22
C LEU A 10 -16.59 -13.46 6.40
N ARG A 11 -17.77 -13.58 7.03
CA ARG A 11 -19.04 -13.82 6.30
C ARG A 11 -19.39 -12.65 5.39
N ILE A 12 -19.31 -11.41 5.88
CA ILE A 12 -19.53 -10.21 5.05
C ILE A 12 -18.56 -10.20 3.87
N ALA A 13 -17.29 -10.46 4.11
CA ALA A 13 -16.25 -10.50 3.09
C ALA A 13 -16.54 -11.55 2.00
N ALA A 14 -16.92 -12.75 2.42
CA ALA A 14 -17.28 -13.84 1.53
C ALA A 14 -18.53 -13.48 0.71
N ASP A 15 -19.61 -13.05 1.35
CA ASP A 15 -20.87 -12.70 0.68
C ASP A 15 -20.68 -11.55 -0.31
N ALA A 16 -19.89 -10.53 0.06
CA ALA A 16 -19.56 -9.41 -0.81
C ALA A 16 -18.71 -9.85 -2.02
N ALA A 17 -17.75 -10.75 -1.83
CA ALA A 17 -16.86 -11.23 -2.89
C ALA A 17 -17.57 -12.08 -3.96
N HIS A 18 -18.71 -12.72 -3.63
CA HIS A 18 -19.53 -13.46 -4.60
C HIS A 18 -20.39 -12.56 -5.49
N ARG A 19 -20.51 -11.27 -5.16
CA ARG A 19 -21.25 -10.30 -5.96
C ARG A 19 -20.34 -9.68 -7.03
N ASN A 20 -20.95 -9.03 -8.02
CA ASN A 20 -20.20 -8.15 -8.91
C ASN A 20 -19.52 -7.04 -8.09
N PRO A 21 -18.30 -6.61 -8.48
CA PRO A 21 -17.60 -5.53 -7.80
C PRO A 21 -18.48 -4.29 -7.62
N PHE A 22 -18.49 -3.74 -6.41
CA PHE A 22 -19.32 -2.61 -6.03
C PHE A 22 -18.56 -1.69 -5.07
N SER A 23 -19.12 -0.51 -4.78
CA SER A 23 -18.66 0.38 -3.71
C SER A 23 -19.88 0.91 -2.97
N THR A 24 -19.90 0.78 -1.64
CA THR A 24 -20.93 1.42 -0.81
C THR A 24 -20.66 2.93 -0.74
N PRO A 25 -21.63 3.79 -1.10
CA PRO A 25 -21.48 5.25 -1.04
C PRO A 25 -21.18 5.75 0.38
N SER A 26 -20.64 6.97 0.48
CA SER A 26 -20.51 7.68 1.76
C SER A 26 -21.87 7.83 2.46
N ASP A 27 -21.87 7.72 3.78
CA ASP A 27 -23.09 7.92 4.58
C ASP A 27 -23.16 9.31 5.25
N GLY A 28 -22.10 10.11 5.08
CA GLY A 28 -22.00 11.48 5.58
C GLY A 28 -21.81 11.58 7.10
N ARG A 29 -21.59 10.46 7.79
CA ARG A 29 -21.47 10.46 9.26
C ARG A 29 -20.06 10.88 9.69
N PRO A 30 -19.92 11.87 10.58
CA PRO A 30 -18.64 12.20 11.19
C PRO A 30 -18.07 10.99 11.94
N ARG A 31 -16.75 10.78 11.80
CA ARG A 31 -16.00 9.75 12.53
C ARG A 31 -15.10 10.43 13.56
N THR A 32 -15.06 9.90 14.78
CA THR A 32 -14.34 10.51 15.91
C THR A 32 -13.07 9.77 16.29
N ARG A 33 -12.80 8.62 15.66
CA ARG A 33 -11.56 7.85 15.84
C ARG A 33 -11.02 7.45 14.48
N ARG A 34 -9.85 7.94 14.10
CA ARG A 34 -9.29 7.76 12.76
C ARG A 34 -7.99 6.99 12.83
N PHE A 35 -7.87 5.92 12.06
CA PHE A 35 -6.70 5.04 12.07
C PHE A 35 -6.15 4.82 10.66
N ALA A 36 -4.84 4.62 10.56
CA ALA A 36 -4.18 4.10 9.37
C ALA A 36 -3.59 2.71 9.64
N ILE A 37 -3.74 1.81 8.68
CA ILE A 37 -3.13 0.48 8.65
C ILE A 37 -2.31 0.35 7.36
N GLY A 38 -1.02 0.07 7.49
CA GLY A 38 -0.10 -0.06 6.36
C GLY A 38 0.02 -1.49 5.87
N ASP A 39 0.25 -1.64 4.56
CA ASP A 39 0.65 -2.88 3.90
C ASP A 39 -0.14 -4.12 4.37
N PRO A 40 -1.42 -4.26 4.00
CA PRO A 40 -2.26 -5.37 4.37
C PRO A 40 -1.95 -6.63 3.54
N GLN A 41 -0.69 -6.84 3.14
CA GLN A 41 -0.16 -8.07 2.53
C GLN A 41 -0.16 -9.24 3.54
N ALA A 42 -1.34 -9.65 3.97
CA ALA A 42 -1.57 -10.80 4.85
C ALA A 42 -2.94 -11.43 4.59
N ASP A 43 -3.19 -12.58 5.22
CA ASP A 43 -4.51 -13.19 5.20
C ASP A 43 -5.56 -12.26 5.84
N ILE A 44 -6.75 -12.19 5.24
CA ILE A 44 -7.85 -11.35 5.73
C ILE A 44 -8.20 -11.63 7.20
N THR A 45 -8.09 -12.88 7.67
CA THR A 45 -8.33 -13.23 9.07
C THR A 45 -7.35 -12.52 9.99
N ARG A 46 -6.09 -12.36 9.54
CA ARG A 46 -5.05 -11.66 10.28
C ARG A 46 -5.28 -10.15 10.29
N PHE A 47 -5.64 -9.58 9.14
CA PHE A 47 -6.07 -8.17 9.05
C PHE A 47 -7.22 -7.87 10.03
N LEU A 48 -8.27 -8.71 10.03
CA LEU A 48 -9.42 -8.56 10.93
C LEU A 48 -9.07 -8.79 12.41
N ALA A 49 -8.15 -9.71 12.71
CA ALA A 49 -7.68 -9.93 14.08
C ALA A 49 -6.94 -8.71 14.65
N ILE A 50 -6.18 -8.00 13.81
CA ILE A 50 -5.55 -6.72 14.20
C ILE A 50 -6.64 -5.70 14.53
N LEU A 51 -7.64 -5.54 13.65
CA LEU A 51 -8.74 -4.60 13.89
C LEU A 51 -9.55 -4.94 15.16
N ASP A 52 -9.82 -6.22 15.42
CA ASP A 52 -10.54 -6.66 16.62
C ASP A 52 -9.74 -6.38 17.89
N ARG A 53 -8.42 -6.66 17.88
CA ARG A 53 -7.51 -6.37 19.00
C ARG A 53 -7.46 -4.88 19.35
N HIS A 54 -7.53 -4.01 18.35
CA HIS A 54 -7.59 -2.55 18.54
C HIS A 54 -9.02 -2.05 18.79
N GLY A 55 -9.99 -2.96 18.97
CA GLY A 55 -11.36 -2.64 19.31
C GLY A 55 -12.09 -1.84 18.23
N LEU A 56 -11.74 -2.06 16.97
CA LEU A 56 -12.29 -1.34 15.81
C LEU A 56 -13.50 -2.04 15.19
N LEU A 57 -13.69 -3.34 15.45
CA LEU A 57 -14.82 -4.11 14.95
C LEU A 57 -16.04 -4.03 15.89
N ALA A 58 -17.23 -3.91 15.30
CA ALA A 58 -18.53 -4.05 15.94
C ALA A 58 -18.97 -5.53 15.99
N PRO A 59 -19.98 -5.89 16.80
CA PRO A 59 -20.46 -7.28 16.92
C PRO A 59 -20.93 -7.91 15.59
N ASP A 60 -21.35 -7.10 14.63
CA ASP A 60 -21.80 -7.55 13.31
C ASP A 60 -20.64 -7.76 12.31
N GLY A 61 -19.39 -7.56 12.72
CA GLY A 61 -18.21 -7.72 11.88
C GLY A 61 -17.89 -6.52 10.97
N ARG A 62 -18.61 -5.41 11.11
CA ARG A 62 -18.26 -4.14 10.47
C ARG A 62 -17.34 -3.30 11.35
N LEU A 63 -16.75 -2.26 10.78
CA LEU A 63 -16.14 -1.20 11.58
C LEU A 63 -17.19 -0.52 12.48
N LYS A 64 -16.81 -0.21 13.72
CA LYS A 64 -17.66 0.58 14.61
C LYS A 64 -18.04 1.93 13.98
N PRO A 65 -19.27 2.44 14.19
CA PRO A 65 -19.75 3.65 13.51
C PRO A 65 -18.87 4.89 13.71
N GLU A 66 -18.18 5.00 14.85
CA GLU A 66 -17.29 6.11 15.16
C GLU A 66 -15.89 6.00 14.53
N VAL A 67 -15.54 4.85 13.95
CA VAL A 67 -14.21 4.56 13.40
C VAL A 67 -14.14 4.94 11.93
N GLN A 68 -13.06 5.62 11.55
CA GLN A 68 -12.55 5.69 10.18
C GLN A 68 -11.27 4.86 10.07
N LEU A 69 -11.15 4.08 9.01
CA LEU A 69 -9.94 3.31 8.71
C LEU A 69 -9.40 3.68 7.33
N ILE A 70 -8.13 4.04 7.25
CA ILE A 70 -7.41 4.20 5.99
C ILE A 70 -6.49 3.00 5.81
N SER A 71 -6.75 2.20 4.76
CA SER A 71 -5.94 1.03 4.39
C SER A 71 -4.92 1.46 3.35
N VAL A 72 -3.63 1.40 3.67
CA VAL A 72 -2.57 2.02 2.87
C VAL A 72 -1.91 0.99 1.96
N GLY A 73 -2.47 0.85 0.75
CA GLY A 73 -1.87 0.18 -0.42
C GLY A 73 -1.54 -1.29 -0.28
N ASP A 74 -1.24 -1.95 -1.40
CA ASP A 74 -0.69 -3.31 -1.48
C ASP A 74 -1.60 -4.41 -0.86
N HIS A 75 -2.82 -4.54 -1.38
CA HIS A 75 -3.78 -5.53 -0.89
C HIS A 75 -3.56 -6.95 -1.44
N PHE A 76 -2.53 -7.16 -2.25
CA PHE A 76 -2.28 -8.38 -3.02
C PHE A 76 -0.83 -8.86 -2.89
N ASP A 77 -0.57 -10.07 -3.39
CA ASP A 77 0.76 -10.64 -3.63
C ASP A 77 1.65 -10.80 -2.40
N TRP A 78 1.17 -11.67 -1.52
CA TRP A 78 1.96 -12.25 -0.45
C TRP A 78 1.89 -13.78 -0.55
N GLY A 79 2.52 -14.46 0.40
CA GLY A 79 2.49 -15.92 0.44
C GLY A 79 3.64 -16.57 -0.33
N LYS A 80 3.78 -17.86 -0.14
CA LYS A 80 4.65 -18.73 -0.94
C LYS A 80 3.86 -19.27 -2.13
N ALA A 81 4.56 -19.87 -3.10
CA ALA A 81 3.94 -20.45 -4.29
C ALA A 81 2.76 -21.41 -3.98
N ILE A 82 2.89 -22.23 -2.94
CA ILE A 82 1.84 -23.18 -2.51
C ILE A 82 0.58 -22.51 -1.93
N GLU A 83 0.68 -21.23 -1.54
CA GLU A 83 -0.42 -20.48 -0.92
C GLU A 83 -1.18 -19.62 -1.95
N ARG A 84 -0.71 -19.51 -3.20
CA ARG A 84 -1.19 -18.52 -4.20
C ARG A 84 -2.71 -18.50 -4.38
N ASP A 85 -3.36 -19.67 -4.45
CA ASP A 85 -4.82 -19.74 -4.61
C ASP A 85 -5.59 -19.22 -3.39
N ALA A 86 -5.12 -19.59 -2.19
CA ALA A 86 -5.70 -19.13 -0.93
C ALA A 86 -5.48 -17.61 -0.78
N VAL A 87 -4.28 -17.12 -1.08
CA VAL A 87 -3.96 -15.68 -1.07
C VAL A 87 -4.85 -14.92 -2.05
N ALA A 88 -4.96 -15.40 -3.29
CA ALA A 88 -5.74 -14.72 -4.30
C ALA A 88 -7.20 -14.56 -3.90
N THR A 89 -7.77 -15.59 -3.27
CA THR A 89 -9.13 -15.57 -2.71
C THR A 89 -9.23 -14.63 -1.50
N SER A 90 -8.25 -14.66 -0.61
CA SER A 90 -8.20 -13.84 0.62
C SER A 90 -8.14 -12.34 0.28
N SER A 91 -7.32 -11.94 -0.69
CA SER A 91 -7.21 -10.55 -1.16
C SER A 91 -8.50 -10.00 -1.78
N VAL A 92 -9.21 -10.81 -2.59
CA VAL A 92 -10.52 -10.38 -3.13
C VAL A 92 -11.54 -10.19 -2.01
N ARG A 93 -11.57 -11.09 -1.02
CA ARG A 93 -12.44 -10.95 0.15
C ARG A 93 -12.11 -9.70 0.95
N LEU A 94 -10.83 -9.36 1.10
CA LEU A 94 -10.41 -8.14 1.77
C LEU A 94 -10.96 -6.91 1.04
N LEU A 95 -10.75 -6.80 -0.27
CA LEU A 95 -11.31 -5.71 -1.07
C LEU A 95 -12.84 -5.62 -0.98
N ALA A 96 -13.52 -6.77 -1.06
CA ALA A 96 -14.97 -6.82 -0.99
C ALA A 96 -15.52 -6.40 0.38
N TRP A 97 -14.86 -6.81 1.48
CA TRP A 97 -15.19 -6.35 2.83
C TRP A 97 -14.97 -4.85 2.97
N MET A 98 -13.86 -4.32 2.45
CA MET A 98 -13.58 -2.90 2.46
C MET A 98 -14.64 -2.10 1.71
N ALA A 99 -14.99 -2.54 0.49
CA ALA A 99 -15.98 -1.92 -0.36
C ALA A 99 -17.42 -1.97 0.21
N ALA A 100 -17.71 -2.92 1.10
CA ALA A 100 -18.99 -3.03 1.80
C ALA A 100 -19.21 -1.96 2.88
N HIS A 101 -18.18 -1.20 3.24
CA HIS A 101 -18.28 -0.08 4.17
C HIS A 101 -18.53 1.24 3.41
N PRO A 102 -19.24 2.21 4.03
CA PRO A 102 -19.35 3.57 3.51
C PRO A 102 -17.99 4.14 3.08
N ALA A 103 -17.94 4.84 1.95
CA ALA A 103 -16.70 5.34 1.35
C ALA A 103 -15.97 6.39 2.19
N ASP A 104 -16.66 7.02 3.14
CA ASP A 104 -16.09 7.93 4.13
C ASP A 104 -15.70 7.25 5.46
N GLN A 105 -16.08 5.98 5.67
CA GLN A 105 -15.71 5.18 6.85
C GLN A 105 -14.43 4.37 6.61
N LEU A 106 -14.27 3.80 5.41
CA LEU A 106 -13.11 2.97 5.07
C LEU A 106 -12.53 3.40 3.73
N ILE A 107 -11.32 3.94 3.76
CA ILE A 107 -10.67 4.55 2.61
C ILE A 107 -9.49 3.68 2.18
N PRO A 108 -9.63 2.87 1.10
CA PRO A 108 -8.50 2.13 0.54
C PRO A 108 -7.66 3.07 -0.34
N LEU A 109 -6.37 3.16 -0.04
CA LEU A 109 -5.39 3.85 -0.88
C LEU A 109 -4.70 2.85 -1.82
N LEU A 110 -4.33 3.31 -3.00
CA LEU A 110 -3.65 2.49 -4.00
C LEU A 110 -2.19 2.25 -3.62
N GLY A 111 -1.75 0.99 -3.65
CA GLY A 111 -0.35 0.61 -3.70
C GLY A 111 0.08 0.14 -5.09
N ASN A 112 1.35 -0.22 -5.22
CA ASN A 112 1.88 -0.73 -6.48
C ASN A 112 1.26 -2.09 -6.85
N HIS A 113 1.05 -2.99 -5.89
CA HIS A 113 0.45 -4.30 -6.18
C HIS A 113 -1.03 -4.20 -6.60
N ASP A 114 -1.74 -3.18 -6.10
CA ASP A 114 -3.10 -2.86 -6.55
C ASP A 114 -3.09 -2.36 -7.99
N LEU A 115 -2.26 -1.36 -8.28
CA LEU A 115 -2.14 -0.77 -9.62
C LEU A 115 -1.62 -1.76 -10.66
N SER A 116 -0.78 -2.72 -10.27
CA SER A 116 -0.29 -3.74 -11.20
C SER A 116 -1.39 -4.61 -11.80
N ARG A 117 -2.56 -4.72 -11.14
CA ARG A 117 -3.73 -5.41 -11.71
C ARG A 117 -4.24 -4.76 -12.99
N VAL A 118 -4.12 -3.44 -13.11
CA VAL A 118 -4.58 -2.67 -14.27
C VAL A 118 -3.43 -2.05 -15.07
N GLY A 119 -2.20 -2.07 -14.56
CA GLY A 119 -0.97 -1.66 -15.24
C GLY A 119 -0.27 -2.84 -15.92
N GLU A 120 0.72 -3.42 -15.25
CA GLU A 120 1.52 -4.54 -15.79
C GLU A 120 0.68 -5.74 -16.24
N LEU A 121 -0.39 -6.04 -15.49
CA LEU A 121 -1.20 -7.25 -15.69
C LEU A 121 -2.49 -7.01 -16.50
N ALA A 122 -2.62 -5.83 -17.13
CA ALA A 122 -3.84 -5.41 -17.83
C ALA A 122 -4.28 -6.40 -18.91
N GLY A 123 -3.32 -6.96 -19.66
CA GLY A 123 -3.58 -7.82 -20.82
C GLY A 123 -3.59 -9.34 -20.54
N PHE A 124 -3.55 -9.74 -19.27
CA PHE A 124 -3.45 -11.15 -18.91
C PHE A 124 -4.81 -11.81 -18.68
N THR A 125 -4.96 -13.04 -19.14
CA THR A 125 -6.00 -13.94 -18.65
C THR A 125 -5.43 -14.87 -17.58
N ASP A 126 -6.28 -15.51 -16.77
CA ASP A 126 -5.84 -16.51 -15.78
C ASP A 126 -5.04 -17.62 -16.45
N ALA A 127 -5.52 -18.12 -17.60
CA ALA A 127 -4.86 -19.18 -18.36
C ALA A 127 -3.50 -18.73 -18.94
N ARG A 128 -3.43 -17.52 -19.50
CA ARG A 128 -2.18 -16.97 -20.03
C ARG A 128 -1.17 -16.73 -18.92
N PHE A 129 -1.61 -16.13 -17.81
CA PHE A 129 -0.74 -15.86 -16.68
C PHE A 129 -0.21 -17.15 -16.05
N ALA A 130 -1.05 -18.17 -15.85
CA ALA A 130 -0.62 -19.46 -15.32
C ALA A 130 0.45 -20.13 -16.18
N THR A 131 0.33 -20.04 -17.51
CA THR A 131 1.33 -20.56 -18.45
C THR A 131 2.68 -19.86 -18.28
N ILE A 132 2.66 -18.53 -18.25
CA ILE A 132 3.87 -17.70 -18.13
C ILE A 132 4.51 -17.86 -16.75
N GLN A 133 3.70 -17.95 -15.69
CA GLN A 133 4.14 -18.19 -14.33
C GLN A 133 4.83 -19.55 -14.18
N ALA A 134 4.32 -20.62 -14.78
CA ALA A 134 4.96 -21.93 -14.74
C ALA A 134 6.33 -21.95 -15.44
N GLU A 135 6.53 -21.10 -16.45
CA GLU A 135 7.85 -20.88 -17.04
C GLU A 135 8.76 -20.05 -16.13
N ALA A 136 8.27 -18.91 -15.62
CA ALA A 136 9.02 -18.06 -14.70
C ALA A 136 9.48 -18.80 -13.44
N ASP A 137 8.63 -19.63 -12.83
CA ASP A 137 8.98 -20.46 -11.65
C ASP A 137 10.10 -21.46 -11.94
N ARG A 138 10.20 -21.96 -13.18
CA ARG A 138 11.28 -22.86 -13.59
C ARG A 138 12.59 -22.10 -13.80
N LEU A 139 12.53 -20.86 -14.26
CA LEU A 139 13.71 -20.02 -14.54
C LEU A 139 14.25 -19.34 -13.28
N TYR A 140 13.36 -18.83 -12.43
CA TYR A 140 13.74 -18.01 -11.29
C TYR A 140 14.50 -18.81 -10.23
N ARG A 141 15.70 -18.34 -9.90
CA ARG A 141 16.63 -18.93 -8.91
C ARG A 141 17.21 -17.88 -7.97
N GLY A 142 16.48 -16.78 -7.74
CA GLY A 142 16.99 -15.62 -7.01
C GLY A 142 18.16 -14.99 -7.77
N ASP A 143 19.22 -14.60 -7.06
CA ASP A 143 20.43 -14.00 -7.62
C ASP A 143 21.18 -14.90 -8.61
N ALA A 144 20.85 -16.21 -8.65
CA ALA A 144 21.43 -17.19 -9.56
C ALA A 144 20.59 -17.45 -10.83
N THR A 145 19.62 -16.58 -11.13
CA THR A 145 18.82 -16.66 -12.36
C THR A 145 19.71 -16.44 -13.59
N ASP A 146 19.62 -17.32 -14.59
CA ASP A 146 20.43 -17.23 -15.81
C ASP A 146 19.97 -16.06 -16.69
N GLU A 147 20.86 -15.08 -16.90
CA GLU A 147 20.53 -13.87 -17.66
C GLU A 147 20.17 -14.14 -19.13
N ALA A 148 20.75 -15.17 -19.75
CA ALA A 148 20.43 -15.50 -21.14
C ALA A 148 19.03 -16.09 -21.23
N GLN A 149 18.67 -16.97 -20.30
CA GLN A 149 17.32 -17.54 -20.22
C GLN A 149 16.28 -16.49 -19.88
N GLU A 150 16.59 -15.54 -18.99
CA GLU A 150 15.70 -14.41 -18.70
C GLU A 150 15.52 -13.50 -19.92
N ARG A 151 16.60 -13.17 -20.65
CA ARG A 151 16.48 -12.40 -21.90
C ARG A 151 15.59 -13.09 -22.93
N ASP A 152 15.75 -14.40 -23.10
CA ASP A 152 14.92 -15.19 -24.00
C ASP A 152 13.44 -15.21 -23.57
N PHE A 153 13.19 -15.30 -22.26
CA PHE A 153 11.85 -15.19 -21.68
C PHE A 153 11.22 -13.82 -21.96
N LEU A 154 11.96 -12.74 -21.72
CA LEU A 154 11.49 -11.37 -21.95
C LEU A 154 11.29 -11.04 -23.43
N ALA A 155 12.02 -11.67 -24.34
CA ALA A 155 11.77 -11.57 -25.77
C ALA A 155 10.43 -12.22 -26.18
N ARG A 156 10.00 -13.28 -25.48
CA ARG A 156 8.69 -13.93 -25.70
C ARG A 156 7.54 -13.19 -25.02
N TYR A 157 7.80 -12.56 -23.88
CA TYR A 157 6.80 -11.88 -23.06
C TYR A 157 7.20 -10.43 -22.80
N PRO A 158 7.23 -9.55 -23.82
CA PRO A 158 7.73 -8.19 -23.68
C PRO A 158 6.92 -7.32 -22.71
N GLU A 159 5.68 -7.72 -22.40
CA GLU A 159 4.81 -7.03 -21.44
C GLU A 159 5.23 -7.21 -19.97
N VAL A 160 6.06 -8.20 -19.63
CA VAL A 160 6.46 -8.44 -18.23
C VAL A 160 7.82 -7.81 -17.93
N PRO A 161 8.05 -7.32 -16.70
CA PRO A 161 9.30 -6.65 -16.33
C PRO A 161 10.51 -7.58 -16.19
N ASN A 162 10.36 -8.72 -15.50
CA ASN A 162 11.40 -9.72 -15.25
C ASN A 162 10.75 -11.04 -14.78
N VAL A 163 11.53 -12.13 -14.65
CA VAL A 163 10.97 -13.42 -14.19
C VAL A 163 10.62 -13.42 -12.70
N GLU A 164 11.34 -12.65 -11.89
CA GLU A 164 11.14 -12.58 -10.44
C GLU A 164 9.74 -12.06 -10.10
N LEU A 165 9.30 -10.97 -10.73
CA LEU A 165 7.99 -10.38 -10.46
C LEU A 165 6.86 -11.31 -10.87
N ILE A 166 7.00 -12.05 -11.98
CA ILE A 166 5.98 -13.04 -12.38
C ILE A 166 5.91 -14.21 -11.39
N SER A 167 7.07 -14.67 -10.91
CA SER A 167 7.14 -15.78 -9.95
C SER A 167 6.68 -15.36 -8.54
N ARG A 168 7.03 -14.16 -8.08
CA ARG A 168 6.80 -13.72 -6.70
C ARG A 168 5.73 -12.66 -6.58
N ASP A 169 6.00 -11.46 -7.11
CA ASP A 169 5.29 -10.23 -6.77
C ASP A 169 3.98 -10.04 -7.55
N PHE A 170 3.74 -10.81 -8.60
CA PHE A 170 2.46 -10.96 -9.30
C PHE A 170 1.91 -12.38 -9.10
N GLY A 171 2.53 -13.15 -8.20
CA GLY A 171 2.36 -14.59 -8.07
C GLY A 171 0.90 -15.01 -7.83
N THR A 172 0.10 -14.11 -7.29
CA THR A 172 -1.28 -14.36 -6.87
C THR A 172 -2.31 -13.75 -7.82
N PHE A 173 -1.88 -13.23 -8.97
CA PHE A 173 -2.76 -12.60 -9.94
C PHE A 173 -3.91 -13.52 -10.34
N ARG A 174 -5.13 -13.00 -10.26
CA ARG A 174 -6.32 -13.57 -10.89
C ARG A 174 -7.11 -12.46 -11.59
N GLU A 175 -7.77 -12.77 -12.70
CA GLU A 175 -8.58 -11.80 -13.45
C GLU A 175 -9.63 -11.12 -12.56
N VAL A 176 -10.25 -11.87 -11.65
CA VAL A 176 -11.22 -11.32 -10.68
C VAL A 176 -10.63 -10.18 -9.84
N GLN A 177 -9.34 -10.23 -9.50
CA GLN A 177 -8.68 -9.14 -8.75
C GLN A 177 -8.62 -7.87 -9.60
N ARG A 178 -8.29 -8.00 -10.89
CA ARG A 178 -8.31 -6.87 -11.82
C ARG A 178 -9.70 -6.29 -11.98
N GLU A 179 -10.73 -7.12 -12.10
CA GLU A 179 -12.11 -6.62 -12.22
C GLU A 179 -12.55 -5.83 -10.98
N TRP A 180 -12.17 -6.29 -9.78
CA TRP A 180 -12.38 -5.54 -8.55
C TRP A 180 -11.61 -4.21 -8.54
N VAL A 181 -10.31 -4.22 -8.81
CA VAL A 181 -9.50 -2.99 -8.84
C VAL A 181 -10.05 -1.99 -9.87
N LYS A 182 -10.35 -2.45 -11.08
CA LYS A 182 -10.91 -1.61 -12.15
C LYS A 182 -12.23 -0.97 -11.73
N SER A 183 -13.15 -1.74 -11.12
CA SER A 183 -14.42 -1.21 -10.63
C SER A 183 -14.23 -0.17 -9.51
N LEU A 184 -13.34 -0.45 -8.56
CA LEU A 184 -13.08 0.47 -7.44
C LEU A 184 -12.36 1.75 -7.89
N LEU A 185 -11.54 1.69 -8.93
CA LEU A 185 -10.98 2.87 -9.59
C LEU A 185 -12.07 3.71 -10.27
N LEU A 186 -12.88 3.08 -11.13
CA LEU A 186 -13.92 3.77 -11.90
C LEU A 186 -15.04 4.37 -11.03
N THR A 187 -15.27 3.81 -9.85
CA THR A 187 -16.24 4.35 -8.87
C THR A 187 -15.64 5.40 -7.93
N GLY A 188 -14.36 5.75 -8.11
CA GLY A 188 -13.64 6.70 -7.24
C GLY A 188 -13.42 6.18 -5.82
N ARG A 189 -13.55 4.87 -5.59
CA ARG A 189 -13.38 4.26 -4.26
C ARG A 189 -11.91 4.16 -3.87
N PHE A 190 -11.05 3.80 -4.82
CA PHE A 190 -9.61 3.89 -4.62
C PHE A 190 -9.14 5.33 -4.74
N ARG A 191 -8.21 5.72 -3.87
CA ARG A 191 -7.58 7.05 -3.87
C ARG A 191 -6.06 6.93 -3.87
N VAL A 192 -5.37 7.95 -4.36
CA VAL A 192 -3.90 8.05 -4.27
C VAL A 192 -3.49 8.46 -2.86
N ALA A 193 -4.22 9.41 -2.28
CA ALA A 193 -3.88 9.99 -0.99
C ALA A 193 -5.12 10.47 -0.23
N HIS A 194 -4.99 10.59 1.08
CA HIS A 194 -6.00 11.15 1.99
C HIS A 194 -5.35 12.13 2.98
N ALA A 195 -6.04 13.22 3.32
CA ALA A 195 -5.53 14.26 4.22
C ALA A 195 -6.42 14.38 5.47
N PRO A 196 -6.11 13.68 6.57
CA PRO A 196 -6.89 13.77 7.81
C PRO A 196 -6.68 15.08 8.58
N ALA A 197 -5.62 15.84 8.30
CA ALA A 197 -5.34 17.13 8.93
C ALA A 197 -4.54 18.04 7.97
N GLU A 198 -4.36 19.32 8.34
CA GLU A 198 -3.74 20.34 7.49
C GLU A 198 -2.33 19.97 6.98
N HIS A 199 -1.52 19.33 7.83
CA HIS A 199 -0.14 18.97 7.53
C HIS A 199 0.12 17.46 7.55
N LEU A 200 -0.94 16.65 7.56
CA LEU A 200 -0.86 15.19 7.63
C LEU A 200 -1.45 14.58 6.35
N LEU A 201 -0.59 13.92 5.57
CA LEU A 201 -0.95 13.22 4.34
C LEU A 201 -0.80 11.71 4.56
N VAL A 202 -1.74 10.90 4.09
CA VAL A 202 -1.64 9.44 4.06
C VAL A 202 -1.61 8.99 2.61
N LEU A 203 -0.61 8.20 2.24
CA LEU A 203 -0.39 7.69 0.87
C LEU A 203 0.51 6.45 0.92
N HIS A 204 0.70 5.75 -0.20
CA HIS A 204 1.42 4.47 -0.18
C HIS A 204 2.92 4.57 0.16
N ALA A 205 3.73 5.23 -0.69
CA ALA A 205 5.19 5.16 -0.58
C ALA A 205 5.91 6.51 -0.35
N GLY A 206 5.14 7.61 -0.37
CA GLY A 206 5.65 8.97 -0.16
C GLY A 206 5.75 9.79 -1.47
N VAL A 207 5.75 11.11 -1.31
CA VAL A 207 5.95 12.09 -2.38
C VAL A 207 7.03 13.09 -1.99
N THR A 208 7.81 13.50 -2.97
CA THR A 208 8.83 14.54 -2.84
C THR A 208 8.41 15.82 -3.54
N ARG A 209 9.16 16.91 -3.36
CA ARG A 209 8.90 18.18 -4.03
C ARG A 209 8.84 18.03 -5.56
N GLU A 210 9.72 17.21 -6.13
CA GLU A 210 9.77 16.97 -7.57
C GLU A 210 8.54 16.22 -8.09
N ASP A 211 7.97 15.30 -7.30
CA ASP A 211 6.74 14.60 -7.70
C ASP A 211 5.56 15.57 -7.72
N LEU A 212 5.47 16.44 -6.71
CA LEU A 212 4.43 17.47 -6.60
C LEU A 212 4.56 18.51 -7.72
N LEU A 213 5.78 18.96 -8.04
CA LEU A 213 6.04 19.82 -9.18
C LEU A 213 5.67 19.15 -10.52
N ALA A 214 5.95 17.86 -10.67
CA ALA A 214 5.67 17.11 -11.89
C ALA A 214 4.17 16.91 -12.17
N VAL A 215 3.31 17.12 -11.16
CA VAL A 215 1.84 17.19 -11.29
C VAL A 215 1.31 18.62 -11.23
N GLY A 216 2.20 19.62 -11.32
CA GLY A 216 1.85 21.03 -11.42
C GLY A 216 1.50 21.71 -10.10
N LEU A 217 1.81 21.11 -8.94
CA LEU A 217 1.58 21.76 -7.64
C LEU A 217 2.73 22.73 -7.31
N PRO A 218 2.47 24.03 -7.10
CA PRO A 218 3.50 24.99 -6.71
C PRO A 218 4.08 24.71 -5.32
N ASP A 219 5.39 24.95 -5.14
CA ASP A 219 6.14 24.72 -3.90
C ASP A 219 5.48 25.32 -2.65
N ALA A 220 4.89 26.51 -2.77
CA ALA A 220 4.24 27.21 -1.67
C ALA A 220 3.04 26.44 -1.06
N LEU A 221 2.51 25.45 -1.77
CA LEU A 221 1.37 24.63 -1.34
C LEU A 221 1.78 23.22 -0.91
N HIS A 222 3.07 22.85 -0.99
CA HIS A 222 3.48 21.47 -0.71
C HIS A 222 3.30 21.05 0.75
N ALA A 223 3.28 21.99 1.70
CA ALA A 223 3.01 21.72 3.12
C ALA A 223 1.51 21.53 3.43
N GLN A 224 0.60 21.81 2.48
CA GLN A 224 -0.84 21.74 2.68
C GLN A 224 -1.36 20.37 2.22
N ALA A 225 -1.53 19.45 3.17
CA ALA A 225 -1.85 18.06 2.89
C ALA A 225 -3.17 17.89 2.11
N SER A 226 -4.19 18.72 2.38
CA SER A 226 -5.45 18.70 1.62
C SER A 226 -5.23 19.03 0.15
N THR A 227 -4.50 20.11 -0.15
CA THR A 227 -4.17 20.50 -1.52
C THR A 227 -3.29 19.47 -2.22
N VAL A 228 -2.34 18.88 -1.50
CA VAL A 228 -1.52 17.77 -2.03
C VAL A 228 -2.41 16.58 -2.38
N ALA A 229 -3.26 16.12 -1.45
CA ALA A 229 -4.15 14.99 -1.67
C ALA A 229 -5.13 15.23 -2.83
N GLU A 230 -5.73 16.41 -2.91
CA GLU A 230 -6.61 16.80 -4.01
C GLU A 230 -5.88 16.78 -5.36
N THR A 231 -4.65 17.28 -5.41
CA THR A 231 -3.87 17.32 -6.66
C THR A 231 -3.49 15.92 -7.12
N LEU A 232 -3.00 15.07 -6.21
CA LEU A 232 -2.64 13.68 -6.53
C LEU A 232 -3.86 12.87 -6.96
N ASN A 233 -4.99 13.04 -6.28
CA ASN A 233 -6.23 12.35 -6.66
C ASN A 233 -6.82 12.88 -7.97
N ARG A 234 -6.71 14.18 -8.25
CA ARG A 234 -7.12 14.75 -9.55
C ARG A 234 -6.31 14.16 -10.69
N ALA A 235 -5.00 13.99 -10.51
CA ALA A 235 -4.14 13.35 -11.52
C ALA A 235 -4.58 11.89 -11.79
N LEU A 236 -5.02 11.15 -10.77
CA LEU A 236 -5.64 9.84 -10.95
C LEU A 236 -6.95 9.93 -11.74
N ASP A 237 -7.86 10.83 -11.35
CA ASP A 237 -9.16 10.99 -11.99
C ASP A 237 -9.01 11.38 -13.48
N GLU A 238 -8.08 12.29 -13.80
CA GLU A 238 -7.72 12.67 -15.17
C GLU A 238 -7.15 11.50 -15.98
N ALA A 239 -6.24 10.71 -15.38
CA ALA A 239 -5.70 9.52 -16.03
C ALA A 239 -6.78 8.47 -16.30
N LEU A 240 -7.71 8.27 -15.35
CA LEU A 240 -8.85 7.35 -15.52
C LEU A 240 -9.80 7.81 -16.62
N ASN A 241 -10.11 9.11 -16.68
CA ASN A 241 -10.95 9.68 -17.73
C ASN A 241 -10.33 9.53 -19.14
N ALA A 242 -9.00 9.54 -19.24
CA ALA A 242 -8.28 9.33 -20.49
C ALA A 242 -8.08 7.84 -20.84
N TRP A 243 -8.31 6.92 -19.91
CA TRP A 243 -8.02 5.50 -20.09
C TRP A 243 -9.16 4.77 -20.81
N ASP A 244 -8.84 4.12 -21.93
CA ASP A 244 -9.82 3.37 -22.73
C ASP A 244 -10.17 1.98 -22.15
N GLY A 245 -9.52 1.61 -21.04
CA GLY A 245 -9.74 0.35 -20.34
C GLY A 245 -9.18 -0.90 -21.03
N ARG A 246 -8.43 -0.76 -22.13
CA ARG A 246 -7.85 -1.89 -22.91
C ARG A 246 -6.33 -2.01 -22.76
N GLY A 247 -5.62 -0.89 -22.63
CA GLY A 247 -4.16 -0.88 -22.43
C GLY A 247 -3.75 -0.86 -20.95
N PRO A 248 -2.44 -1.01 -20.66
CA PRO A 248 -1.90 -0.75 -19.33
C PRO A 248 -2.28 0.65 -18.83
N PHE A 249 -2.88 0.71 -17.64
CA PHE A 249 -3.16 1.96 -16.95
C PHE A 249 -1.83 2.59 -16.49
N SER A 250 -1.75 3.92 -16.62
CA SER A 250 -0.62 4.72 -16.13
C SER A 250 -1.14 6.08 -15.68
N ILE A 251 -0.43 6.70 -14.74
CA ILE A 251 -0.75 8.06 -14.27
C ILE A 251 0.47 8.91 -14.62
N PRO A 252 0.36 9.88 -15.55
CA PRO A 252 1.48 10.72 -15.95
C PRO A 252 2.23 11.28 -14.72
N SER A 253 3.56 11.18 -14.75
CA SER A 253 4.48 11.55 -13.65
C SER A 253 4.39 10.73 -12.35
N LEU A 254 3.25 10.10 -12.03
CA LEU A 254 3.01 9.43 -10.76
C LEU A 254 3.12 7.90 -10.80
N TYR A 255 2.81 7.28 -11.94
CA TYR A 255 2.81 5.83 -12.11
C TYR A 255 3.11 5.42 -13.55
N GLN A 256 4.17 4.64 -13.72
CA GLN A 256 4.51 3.99 -14.98
C GLN A 256 4.61 2.47 -14.75
N PRO A 257 3.77 1.66 -15.41
CA PRO A 257 3.86 0.21 -15.29
C PRO A 257 5.17 -0.32 -15.89
N GLY A 258 5.71 -1.36 -15.27
CA GLY A 258 6.91 -2.06 -15.73
C GLY A 258 6.68 -2.91 -16.99
N ASN A 259 7.76 -3.20 -17.71
CA ASN A 259 7.81 -4.14 -18.84
C ASN A 259 9.27 -4.49 -19.18
N ALA A 260 9.49 -5.37 -20.15
CA ALA A 260 10.82 -5.84 -20.52
C ALA A 260 11.77 -4.71 -20.97
N ARG A 261 11.22 -3.60 -21.50
CA ARG A 261 12.00 -2.47 -22.02
C ARG A 261 12.49 -1.54 -20.92
N TYR A 262 11.66 -1.26 -19.93
CA TYR A 262 11.96 -0.26 -18.89
C TYR A 262 12.27 -0.88 -17.52
N GLY A 263 12.14 -2.21 -17.42
CA GLY A 263 12.24 -2.98 -16.20
C GLY A 263 10.99 -2.82 -15.35
N GLU A 264 11.17 -2.89 -14.04
CA GLU A 264 10.09 -2.77 -13.05
C GLU A 264 9.38 -1.41 -13.07
N GLY A 265 8.14 -1.41 -12.58
CA GLY A 265 7.30 -0.22 -12.49
C GLY A 265 7.90 0.90 -11.62
N ARG A 266 7.49 2.15 -11.92
CA ARG A 266 8.06 3.37 -11.31
C ARG A 266 6.98 4.34 -10.87
N GLY A 267 7.34 5.24 -9.97
CA GLY A 267 6.49 6.33 -9.51
C GLY A 267 6.25 6.30 -8.01
N ILE A 268 5.38 7.18 -7.54
CA ILE A 268 5.15 7.44 -6.10
C ILE A 268 4.59 6.23 -5.35
N PHE A 269 4.15 5.20 -6.07
CA PHE A 269 3.69 3.92 -5.52
C PHE A 269 4.82 2.91 -5.31
N TYR A 270 6.01 3.13 -5.88
CA TYR A 270 7.18 2.23 -5.71
C TYR A 270 8.31 2.87 -4.91
N GLN A 271 8.15 4.15 -4.56
CA GLN A 271 9.22 4.96 -4.02
C GLN A 271 9.71 4.39 -2.69
N ARG A 272 11.03 4.31 -2.54
CA ARG A 272 11.69 4.01 -1.27
C ARG A 272 12.75 5.06 -0.99
N PRO A 273 12.85 5.57 0.25
CA PRO A 273 13.90 6.51 0.59
C PRO A 273 15.25 5.79 0.51
N SER A 274 16.23 6.44 -0.11
CA SER A 274 17.57 5.88 -0.27
C SER A 274 18.66 6.93 -0.27
N LEU A 275 19.75 6.59 0.42
CA LEU A 275 20.99 7.36 0.48
C LEU A 275 22.16 6.63 -0.21
N LEU A 276 21.92 5.45 -0.79
CA LEU A 276 22.95 4.67 -1.47
C LEU A 276 23.53 5.45 -2.68
N PRO A 277 24.86 5.64 -2.74
CA PRO A 277 25.51 6.40 -3.82
C PRO A 277 25.21 5.87 -5.22
N GLU A 278 25.20 4.54 -5.38
CA GLU A 278 24.92 3.83 -6.63
C GLU A 278 23.52 4.09 -7.18
N GLU A 279 22.57 4.53 -6.35
CA GLU A 279 21.20 4.87 -6.76
C GLU A 279 21.04 6.35 -7.14
N ALA A 280 22.11 7.17 -7.14
CA ALA A 280 22.04 8.61 -7.45
C ALA A 280 21.38 8.92 -8.81
N ALA A 281 21.77 8.19 -9.86
CA ALA A 281 21.17 8.38 -11.20
C ALA A 281 19.68 7.99 -11.22
N LEU A 282 19.30 6.93 -10.50
CA LEU A 282 17.91 6.46 -10.41
C LEU A 282 17.02 7.44 -9.65
N ARG A 283 17.59 8.15 -8.66
CA ARG A 283 16.89 9.19 -7.87
C ARG A 283 16.59 10.46 -8.69
N ALA A 284 17.28 10.70 -9.80
CA ALA A 284 17.07 11.87 -10.65
C ALA A 284 15.94 11.69 -11.69
N LEU A 285 15.38 10.48 -11.82
CA LEU A 285 14.32 10.18 -12.79
C LEU A 285 12.94 10.63 -12.28
N THR A 286 12.00 10.88 -13.21
CA THR A 286 10.58 11.06 -12.89
C THR A 286 9.75 10.36 -13.97
N PRO A 287 8.91 9.38 -13.62
CA PRO A 287 8.76 8.76 -12.30
C PRO A 287 10.00 7.92 -11.88
N ARG A 288 10.28 7.84 -10.56
CA ARG A 288 11.38 7.07 -9.95
C ARG A 288 10.90 6.04 -8.93
N ARG A 289 11.76 5.07 -8.59
CA ARG A 289 11.55 4.06 -7.53
C ARG A 289 12.32 4.36 -6.24
N ARG A 290 13.25 5.31 -6.30
CA ARG A 290 14.13 5.70 -5.20
C ARG A 290 14.13 7.20 -5.13
N PHE A 291 14.17 7.76 -3.93
CA PHE A 291 14.31 9.20 -3.76
C PHE A 291 15.27 9.50 -2.61
N ASP A 292 15.86 10.69 -2.66
CA ASP A 292 16.62 11.20 -1.54
C ASP A 292 15.62 11.79 -0.51
N PRO A 293 15.52 11.22 0.70
CA PRO A 293 14.58 11.70 1.72
C PRO A 293 14.77 13.17 2.07
N ARG A 294 15.96 13.76 1.88
CA ARG A 294 16.18 15.21 2.08
C ARG A 294 15.41 16.10 1.09
N ARG A 295 14.77 15.50 0.09
CA ARG A 295 13.93 16.18 -0.90
C ARG A 295 12.44 16.16 -0.55
N LEU A 296 12.06 15.56 0.56
CA LEU A 296 10.69 15.61 1.07
C LEU A 296 10.24 17.07 1.29
N PRO A 297 8.93 17.38 1.16
CA PRO A 297 8.44 18.73 1.33
C PRO A 297 8.46 19.16 2.82
N PRO A 298 9.18 20.24 3.18
CA PRO A 298 9.18 20.76 4.54
C PRO A 298 7.77 21.15 5.00
N GLY A 299 7.49 20.95 6.29
CA GLY A 299 6.18 21.23 6.89
C GLY A 299 5.10 20.19 6.60
N LEU A 300 5.43 19.10 5.89
CA LEU A 300 4.51 18.00 5.61
C LEU A 300 4.91 16.73 6.36
N THR A 301 3.96 16.15 7.09
CA THR A 301 4.06 14.78 7.63
C THR A 301 3.32 13.83 6.70
N GLN A 302 4.00 12.76 6.27
CA GLN A 302 3.43 11.74 5.41
C GLN A 302 3.40 10.39 6.12
N VAL A 303 2.24 9.76 6.17
CA VAL A 303 2.04 8.39 6.64
C VAL A 303 2.09 7.47 5.44
N VAL A 304 3.03 6.53 5.45
CA VAL A 304 3.32 5.63 4.34
C VAL A 304 3.18 4.16 4.73
N GLY A 305 2.51 3.40 3.88
CA GLY A 305 2.30 1.96 4.02
C GLY A 305 3.32 1.14 3.25
N HIS A 306 4.40 1.73 2.73
CA HIS A 306 5.40 1.01 1.95
C HIS A 306 6.79 1.07 2.58
N THR A 307 7.43 -0.11 2.63
CA THR A 307 8.83 -0.39 3.00
C THR A 307 9.03 -0.76 4.47
N ARG A 308 9.13 -2.07 4.71
CA ARG A 308 9.55 -2.69 5.98
C ARG A 308 10.91 -2.19 6.49
N ASP A 309 11.12 -2.32 7.80
CA ASP A 309 12.30 -1.79 8.50
C ASP A 309 13.61 -2.31 7.94
N LYS A 310 13.69 -3.61 7.70
CA LYS A 310 14.85 -4.25 7.09
C LYS A 310 15.27 -3.52 5.80
N ARG A 311 14.31 -3.26 4.92
CA ARG A 311 14.60 -2.62 3.62
C ARG A 311 14.91 -1.13 3.75
N CYS A 312 14.25 -0.42 4.66
CA CYS A 312 14.61 0.97 4.97
C CYS A 312 16.05 1.07 5.45
N ARG A 313 16.46 0.22 6.39
CA ARG A 313 17.82 0.23 6.94
C ARG A 313 18.88 -0.06 5.88
N GLU A 314 18.64 -1.04 5.02
CA GLU A 314 19.49 -1.32 3.85
C GLU A 314 19.67 -0.08 2.96
N LEU A 315 18.57 0.55 2.54
CA LEU A 315 18.59 1.67 1.59
C LEU A 315 19.08 3.00 2.20
N LEU A 316 18.97 3.14 3.52
CA LEU A 316 19.47 4.30 4.26
C LEU A 316 20.88 4.09 4.81
N ALA A 317 21.52 2.95 4.51
CA ALA A 317 22.84 2.57 5.03
C ALA A 317 22.93 2.60 6.57
N LEU A 318 21.86 2.14 7.24
CA LEU A 318 21.75 2.05 8.70
C LEU A 318 22.14 0.64 9.20
N PRO A 319 22.43 0.49 10.51
CA PRO A 319 22.64 -0.83 11.10
C PRO A 319 21.44 -1.78 10.86
N PRO A 320 21.69 -3.08 10.63
CA PRO A 320 20.68 -4.04 10.15
C PRO A 320 19.68 -4.52 11.22
N ASP A 321 19.66 -3.91 12.40
CA ASP A 321 18.79 -4.29 13.52
C ASP A 321 17.33 -3.91 13.27
N SER A 322 16.63 -4.72 12.45
CA SER A 322 15.28 -4.46 12.00
C SER A 322 14.20 -4.95 12.97
N HIS A 323 13.11 -4.19 13.08
CA HIS A 323 11.94 -4.50 13.90
C HIS A 323 10.65 -4.49 13.06
N ASP A 324 9.91 -5.59 13.12
CA ASP A 324 8.56 -5.70 12.56
C ASP A 324 7.48 -5.36 13.61
N GLY A 325 6.27 -5.07 13.16
CA GLY A 325 5.09 -4.78 13.96
C GLY A 325 4.99 -3.33 14.46
N VAL A 326 6.11 -2.64 14.64
CA VAL A 326 6.15 -1.29 15.23
C VAL A 326 6.10 -0.17 14.19
N LEU A 327 5.52 0.96 14.58
CA LEU A 327 5.63 2.21 13.85
C LEU A 327 7.09 2.68 13.81
N ARG A 328 7.45 3.38 12.74
CA ARG A 328 8.78 3.94 12.54
C ARG A 328 8.64 5.33 11.96
N HIS A 329 9.65 6.17 12.12
CA HIS A 329 9.64 7.48 11.48
C HIS A 329 11.01 7.88 10.95
N LEU A 330 10.96 8.81 10.00
CA LEU A 330 12.10 9.52 9.43
C LEU A 330 11.82 11.01 9.51
N VAL A 331 12.75 11.80 10.07
CA VAL A 331 12.70 13.27 10.09
C VAL A 331 13.89 13.83 9.33
N THR A 332 13.66 14.91 8.58
CA THR A 332 14.70 15.62 7.81
C THR A 332 14.40 17.11 7.73
N ASP A 333 15.44 17.93 7.87
CA ASP A 333 15.41 19.39 7.63
C ASP A 333 15.89 19.76 6.19
N GLY A 334 16.17 18.74 5.37
CA GLY A 334 16.73 18.88 4.02
C GLY A 334 18.25 18.77 3.96
N SER A 335 18.92 18.71 5.11
CA SER A 335 20.37 18.53 5.25
C SER A 335 20.71 17.29 6.08
N SER A 336 20.04 17.14 7.23
CA SER A 336 20.18 16.04 8.19
C SER A 336 19.03 15.04 8.06
N LEU A 337 19.24 13.84 8.61
CA LEU A 337 18.27 12.76 8.58
C LEU A 337 18.34 11.96 9.89
N ASP A 338 17.20 11.74 10.51
CA ASP A 338 17.05 10.89 11.70
C ASP A 338 15.99 9.82 11.42
N TYR A 339 16.31 8.56 11.73
CA TYR A 339 15.45 7.41 11.52
C TYR A 339 15.32 6.61 12.81
N ARG A 340 14.11 6.47 13.34
CA ARG A 340 13.87 5.82 14.63
C ARG A 340 12.59 4.99 14.65
N LEU A 341 12.54 4.10 15.64
CA LEU A 341 11.31 3.38 16.00
C LEU A 341 10.36 4.30 16.78
N GLY A 342 9.07 4.02 16.67
CA GLY A 342 8.01 4.72 17.39
C GLY A 342 7.50 5.99 16.71
N PRO A 343 6.65 6.76 17.40
CA PRO A 343 6.05 8.00 16.90
C PRO A 343 7.12 9.09 16.68
N PRO A 344 6.89 10.02 15.73
CA PRO A 344 7.82 11.13 15.51
C PRO A 344 7.84 12.11 16.69
N PRO A 345 8.95 12.84 16.91
CA PRO A 345 8.97 13.98 17.82
C PRO A 345 8.09 15.11 17.29
N HIS A 346 7.84 16.13 18.12
CA HIS A 346 7.30 17.39 17.63
C HIS A 346 8.28 18.05 16.65
N THR A 347 7.79 18.38 15.47
CA THR A 347 8.58 18.98 14.38
C THR A 347 8.05 20.36 14.01
N GLY A 348 8.93 21.19 13.45
CA GLY A 348 8.62 22.55 12.98
C GLY A 348 8.36 22.62 11.46
N PRO A 349 7.98 23.81 10.94
CA PRO A 349 7.66 23.99 9.52
C PRO A 349 8.85 23.81 8.56
N GLY A 350 10.08 23.78 9.09
CA GLY A 350 11.29 23.50 8.30
C GLY A 350 11.62 22.01 8.15
N GLU A 351 10.91 21.14 8.87
CA GLU A 351 11.16 19.70 8.88
C GLU A 351 10.08 18.95 8.10
N ALA A 352 10.47 17.89 7.41
CA ALA A 352 9.56 16.94 6.80
C ALA A 352 9.62 15.60 7.55
N VAL A 353 8.48 14.91 7.62
CA VAL A 353 8.37 13.65 8.37
C VAL A 353 7.77 12.56 7.48
N LEU A 354 8.35 11.36 7.51
CA LEU A 354 7.68 10.12 7.09
C LEU A 354 7.38 9.26 8.31
N ILE A 355 6.15 8.79 8.45
CA ILE A 355 5.74 7.77 9.42
C ILE A 355 5.45 6.48 8.64
N PHE A 356 6.17 5.41 8.93
CA PHE A 356 5.99 4.12 8.27
C PHE A 356 5.03 3.25 9.09
N THR A 357 3.94 2.81 8.44
CA THR A 357 2.92 1.91 9.00
C THR A 357 3.00 0.49 8.46
N ASP A 358 3.91 0.23 7.50
CA ASP A 358 4.28 -1.13 7.10
C ASP A 358 5.04 -1.82 8.24
N GLY A 359 4.31 -2.60 9.03
CA GLY A 359 4.84 -3.40 10.11
C GLY A 359 5.19 -4.83 9.68
N GLY A 360 5.17 -5.18 8.39
CA GLY A 360 5.29 -6.58 7.94
C GLY A 360 4.14 -7.42 8.50
N MET A 361 2.91 -7.09 8.09
CA MET A 361 1.69 -7.61 8.72
C MET A 361 1.70 -9.12 8.87
N ARG A 362 2.16 -9.85 7.86
CA ARG A 362 2.24 -11.31 7.86
C ARG A 362 3.31 -11.85 8.80
N GLU A 363 4.46 -11.19 8.89
CA GLU A 363 5.64 -11.66 9.60
C GLU A 363 5.65 -11.30 11.08
N SER A 364 5.03 -10.19 11.45
CA SER A 364 5.04 -9.72 12.84
C SER A 364 4.25 -10.68 13.75
N PRO A 365 4.52 -10.69 15.06
CA PRO A 365 3.53 -11.19 16.02
C PRO A 365 2.28 -10.29 16.00
N LEU A 366 1.10 -10.88 16.21
CA LEU A 366 -0.18 -10.14 16.15
C LEU A 366 -0.24 -9.07 17.25
N GLU A 367 0.29 -9.41 18.42
CA GLU A 367 0.28 -8.60 19.63
C GLU A 367 1.16 -7.35 19.55
N LEU A 368 2.14 -7.36 18.65
CA LEU A 368 3.08 -6.27 18.41
C LEU A 368 2.66 -5.37 17.25
N PHE A 369 1.65 -5.73 16.46
CA PHE A 369 1.27 -4.93 15.29
C PHE A 369 0.54 -3.65 15.71
N GLU A 370 1.20 -2.52 15.49
CA GLU A 370 0.71 -1.18 15.82
C GLU A 370 -0.09 -0.60 14.65
N LEU A 371 -1.23 0.02 14.98
CA LEU A 371 -1.94 0.91 14.07
C LEU A 371 -1.53 2.36 14.38
N LEU A 372 -1.52 3.24 13.39
CA LEU A 372 -1.37 4.67 13.66
C LEU A 372 -2.73 5.26 13.99
N ASP A 373 -2.86 5.86 15.17
CA ASP A 373 -3.97 6.74 15.53
C ASP A 373 -3.70 8.13 14.92
N LEU A 374 -4.51 8.52 13.94
CA LEU A 374 -4.33 9.75 13.17
C LEU A 374 -4.79 11.00 13.92
N ASP A 375 -5.53 10.83 15.03
CA ASP A 375 -5.96 11.94 15.88
C ASP A 375 -4.84 12.34 16.84
N THR A 376 -4.04 11.38 17.29
CA THR A 376 -2.96 11.60 18.25
C THR A 376 -1.57 11.62 17.63
N GLY A 377 -1.37 10.96 16.48
CA GLY A 377 -0.04 10.74 15.88
C GLY A 377 0.78 9.64 16.54
N PHE A 378 0.17 8.85 17.43
CA PHE A 378 0.81 7.77 18.18
C PHE A 378 0.29 6.40 17.76
N ALA A 379 0.98 5.33 18.22
CA ALA A 379 0.45 3.98 18.11
C ALA A 379 -0.89 3.87 18.86
N ALA A 380 -1.89 3.30 18.20
CA ALA A 380 -3.19 3.01 18.79
C ALA A 380 -3.02 2.01 19.94
N ARG A 381 -3.71 2.25 21.05
CA ARG A 381 -3.71 1.34 22.20
C ARG A 381 -4.62 0.15 21.91
N PRO A 382 -4.12 -1.10 21.98
CA PRO A 382 -4.97 -2.27 21.97
C PRO A 382 -6.00 -2.21 23.11
N VAL A 383 -7.16 -2.83 22.92
CA VAL A 383 -8.09 -3.04 24.03
C VAL A 383 -7.44 -4.06 24.95
N GLU A 384 -7.29 -3.73 26.23
CA GLU A 384 -6.86 -4.71 27.24
C GLU A 384 -7.89 -5.84 27.26
N ASP A 385 -7.41 -7.10 27.20
CA ASP A 385 -8.28 -8.28 27.33
C ASP A 385 -8.93 -8.25 28.72
N ALA A 386 -10.08 -7.58 28.81
CA ALA A 386 -10.98 -7.70 29.93
C ALA A 386 -11.63 -9.09 29.85
N HIS A 387 -10.86 -10.16 30.12
CA HIS A 387 -11.28 -11.49 30.59
C HIS A 387 -10.11 -12.48 30.66
N MET A 388 -9.27 -12.34 31.70
CA MET A 388 -8.60 -13.45 32.40
C MET A 388 -8.75 -13.22 33.92
N GLY A 389 -9.96 -12.87 34.36
CA GLY A 389 -10.30 -12.58 35.75
C GLY A 389 -11.72 -13.05 36.03
N GLY A 390 -11.87 -14.37 36.20
CA GLY A 390 -13.13 -15.03 36.51
C GLY A 390 -12.86 -16.38 37.16
N ARG A 391 -12.06 -16.37 38.24
CA ARG A 391 -12.12 -17.39 39.28
C ARG A 391 -12.69 -16.71 40.52
N GLU A 392 -13.94 -17.03 40.83
CA GLU A 392 -14.40 -17.27 42.20
C GLU A 392 -15.25 -18.53 42.19
#